data_AF-A0A7K0M5H9-F1
#
_entry.id   AF-A0A7K0M5H9-F1
#
_cell.length_a   1.000
_cell.length_b   1.000
_cell.length_c   1.000
_cell.angle_alpha   90.00
_cell.angle_beta   90.00
_cell.angle_gamma   90.00
#
_symmetry.space_group_name_H-M   'P 1'
#
loop_
_entity.id
_entity.type
_entity.pdbx_description
1 polymer ?
#
loop_
_entity_poly.entity_id
_entity_poly.type
_entity_poly.pdbx_seq_one_letter_code
_entity_poly.pdbx_strand_id
1 'polypeptide(L)'
;LFLQIKEAEDSVLAPYAGPSEFAHQGERAVVGQRKMQAASDIFLGWTRGPAGKFYYIRQLKDMKGSVDIDALPPAGLIAYADLCGRTLARAHARSADPIAIAGYLGKSGRFDEAMEAYAVSYGAQIEADYERFTQAIAAGEIEIAETF
;
A
#
# COMPACT_ATOMS: atom_id res chain seq x y z
N LEU A 1 21.90 3.53 14.11
CA LEU A 1 20.61 4.14 13.71
C LEU A 1 20.76 4.64 12.28
N PHE A 2 19.93 4.18 11.34
CA PHE A 2 19.93 4.67 9.96
C PHE A 2 18.58 5.33 9.67
N LEU A 3 18.60 6.59 9.24
CA LEU A 3 17.41 7.33 8.84
C LEU A 3 17.34 7.42 7.32
N GLN A 4 16.15 7.20 6.78
CA GLN A 4 15.82 7.34 5.38
C GLN A 4 14.96 8.58 5.20
N ILE A 5 15.38 9.44 4.28
CA ILE A 5 14.64 10.63 3.84
C ILE A 5 14.07 10.30 2.47
N LYS A 6 12.75 10.43 2.29
CA LYS A 6 12.07 10.17 1.02
C LYS A 6 11.28 11.39 0.57
N GLU A 7 11.39 11.73 -0.71
CA GLU A 7 10.50 12.72 -1.32
C GLU A 7 9.06 12.22 -1.21
N ALA A 8 8.17 13.11 -0.79
CA ALA A 8 6.74 12.88 -0.71
C ALA A 8 6.09 13.62 -1.88
N GLU A 9 5.73 12.86 -2.91
CA GLU A 9 4.99 13.36 -4.06
C GLU A 9 3.48 13.34 -3.80
N ASP A 10 2.73 13.88 -4.76
CA ASP A 10 1.29 13.76 -4.77
C ASP A 10 0.86 12.29 -4.78
N SER A 11 -0.25 12.00 -4.09
CA SER A 11 -0.80 10.66 -4.11
C SER A 11 -1.31 10.35 -5.51
N VAL A 12 -1.04 9.13 -6.00
CA VAL A 12 -1.68 8.61 -7.22
C VAL A 12 -3.21 8.61 -7.15
N LEU A 13 -3.76 8.64 -5.93
CA LEU A 13 -5.20 8.73 -5.68
C LEU A 13 -5.72 10.17 -5.60
N ALA A 14 -4.85 11.19 -5.57
CA ALA A 14 -5.26 12.59 -5.44
C ALA A 14 -6.30 13.03 -6.51
N PRO A 15 -6.19 12.60 -7.78
CA PRO A 15 -7.21 12.94 -8.79
C PRO A 15 -8.62 12.38 -8.50
N TYR A 16 -8.70 11.32 -7.70
CA TYR A 16 -9.96 10.59 -7.43
C TYR A 16 -10.50 10.81 -6.01
N ALA A 17 -9.64 11.23 -5.08
CA ALA A 17 -9.96 11.40 -3.66
C ALA A 17 -10.30 12.85 -3.28
N GLY A 18 -10.20 13.78 -4.23
CA GLY A 18 -10.39 15.20 -3.99
C GLY A 18 -9.19 15.88 -3.31
N PRO A 19 -9.31 17.17 -2.95
CA PRO A 19 -8.22 17.94 -2.35
C PRO A 19 -7.75 17.34 -1.03
N SER A 20 -6.43 17.29 -0.82
CA SER A 20 -5.88 16.84 0.45
C SER A 20 -6.13 17.88 1.56
N GLU A 21 -6.48 17.42 2.75
CA GLU A 21 -6.53 18.24 3.96
C GLU A 21 -5.14 18.79 4.36
N PHE A 22 -4.07 18.17 3.88
CA PHE A 22 -2.69 18.55 4.18
C PHE A 22 -2.08 19.34 3.03
N ALA A 23 -1.54 20.52 3.34
CA ALA A 23 -0.74 21.29 2.38
C ALA A 23 0.65 20.66 2.13
N HIS A 24 1.14 19.82 3.04
CA HIS A 24 2.46 19.19 2.97
C HIS A 24 2.33 17.68 2.75
N GLN A 25 2.84 17.18 1.63
CA GLN A 25 2.69 15.78 1.21
C GLN A 25 3.37 14.80 2.16
N GLY A 26 4.50 15.21 2.76
CA GLY A 26 5.19 14.44 3.80
C GLY A 26 4.39 14.37 5.10
N GLU A 27 3.62 15.42 5.43
CA GLU A 27 2.76 15.42 6.63
C GLU A 27 1.62 14.43 6.46
N ARG A 28 0.95 14.46 5.30
CA ARG A 28 -0.08 13.48 4.93
C ARG A 28 0.42 12.05 5.12
N ALA A 29 1.61 11.73 4.60
CA ALA A 29 2.18 10.39 4.70
C ALA A 29 2.44 9.98 6.16
N VAL A 30 3.04 10.87 6.96
CA VAL A 30 3.37 10.58 8.37
C VAL A 30 2.11 10.46 9.23
N VAL A 31 1.14 11.38 9.09
CA VAL A 31 -0.11 11.33 9.83
C VAL A 31 -0.90 10.07 9.46
N GLY A 32 -0.96 9.71 8.18
CA GLY A 32 -1.58 8.46 7.72
C GLY A 32 -0.95 7.23 8.37
N GLN A 33 0.39 7.15 8.36
CA GLN A 33 1.10 6.04 9.01
C GLN A 33 0.82 5.99 10.52
N ARG A 34 0.87 7.13 11.22
CA ARG A 34 0.59 7.19 12.67
C ARG A 34 -0.84 6.77 13.03
N LYS A 35 -1.82 7.15 12.20
CA LYS A 35 -3.22 6.76 12.38
C LYS A 35 -3.41 5.25 12.18
N MET A 36 -2.88 4.69 11.09
CA MET A 36 -3.11 3.29 10.74
C MET A 36 -2.27 2.31 11.58
N GLN A 37 -0.97 2.58 11.74
CA GLN A 37 -0.03 1.63 12.34
C GLN A 37 -0.22 1.51 13.84
N ALA A 38 -0.28 0.29 14.35
CA ALA A 38 -0.35 0.02 15.79
C ALA A 38 0.94 0.43 16.53
N ALA A 39 2.09 0.29 15.86
CA ALA A 39 3.38 0.73 16.34
C ALA A 39 4.06 1.55 15.23
N SER A 40 4.12 2.87 15.45
CA SER A 40 4.79 3.79 14.54
C SER A 40 6.25 3.95 14.94
N ASP A 41 7.09 4.23 13.96
CA ASP A 41 8.47 4.59 14.19
C ASP A 41 8.58 5.97 14.86
N ILE A 42 9.35 6.06 15.95
CA ILE A 42 9.53 7.29 16.74
C ILE A 42 10.23 8.40 15.93
N PHE A 43 10.96 8.03 14.88
CA PHE A 43 11.63 8.97 13.98
C PHE A 43 10.76 9.40 12.80
N LEU A 44 9.49 8.97 12.73
CA LEU A 44 8.57 9.45 11.70
C LEU A 44 8.37 10.96 11.83
N GLY A 45 8.85 11.70 10.84
CA GLY A 45 8.74 13.16 10.75
C GLY A 45 8.66 13.62 9.31
N TRP A 46 8.39 14.90 9.09
CA TRP A 46 8.34 15.49 7.75
C TRP A 46 9.03 16.85 7.75
N THR A 47 9.52 17.26 6.59
CA THR A 47 10.16 18.56 6.41
C THR A 47 10.06 19.02 4.96
N ARG A 48 10.24 20.32 4.74
CA ARG A 48 10.42 20.90 3.42
C ARG A 48 11.91 20.96 3.12
N GLY A 49 12.32 20.38 1.99
CA GLY A 49 13.69 20.40 1.53
C GLY A 49 13.95 21.47 0.46
N PRO A 50 15.09 21.40 -0.22
CA PRO A 50 15.47 22.32 -1.29
C PRO A 50 14.41 22.40 -2.40
N ALA A 51 14.37 23.54 -3.09
CA ALA A 51 13.39 23.83 -4.15
C ALA A 51 11.91 23.67 -3.71
N GLY A 52 11.63 23.73 -2.41
CA GLY A 52 10.27 23.62 -1.87
C GLY A 52 9.68 22.21 -1.88
N LYS A 53 10.49 21.18 -2.17
CA LYS A 53 10.06 19.78 -2.20
C LYS A 53 9.71 19.27 -0.80
N PHE A 54 8.76 18.36 -0.74
CA PHE A 54 8.30 17.77 0.53
C PHE A 54 8.98 16.44 0.78
N TYR A 55 9.36 16.22 2.03
CA TYR A 55 10.01 14.99 2.46
C TYR A 55 9.36 14.42 3.71
N TYR A 56 9.46 13.10 3.85
CA TYR A 56 9.23 12.41 5.12
C TYR A 56 10.45 11.58 5.50
N ILE A 57 10.62 11.43 6.81
CA ILE A 57 11.78 10.83 7.45
C ILE A 57 11.28 9.62 8.22
N ARG A 58 12.04 8.52 8.19
CA ARG A 58 11.80 7.30 8.97
C ARG A 58 13.10 6.54 9.21
N GLN A 59 13.18 5.75 10.26
CA GLN A 59 14.18 4.73 10.44
C GLN A 59 14.08 3.68 9.33
N LEU A 60 15.22 3.36 8.71
CA LEU A 60 15.32 2.22 7.81
C LEU A 60 15.26 0.93 8.65
N LYS A 61 14.24 0.12 8.42
CA LYS A 61 14.16 -1.24 8.95
C LYS A 61 14.69 -2.20 7.88
N ASP A 62 15.92 -2.68 8.09
CA ASP A 62 16.60 -3.60 7.18
C ASP A 62 16.14 -5.07 7.31
N MET A 63 15.32 -5.37 8.31
CA MET A 63 14.62 -6.65 8.40
C MET A 63 13.34 -6.61 7.56
N LYS A 64 13.43 -7.09 6.32
CA LYS A 64 12.26 -7.45 5.52
C LYS A 64 11.95 -8.93 5.72
N GLY A 65 11.26 -9.25 6.81
CA GLY A 65 10.63 -10.56 6.94
C GLY A 65 9.36 -10.57 6.09
N SER A 66 9.29 -11.44 5.08
CA SER A 66 8.08 -11.73 4.34
C SER A 66 7.68 -13.19 4.57
N VAL A 67 6.40 -13.47 4.45
CA VAL A 67 5.90 -14.85 4.40
C VAL A 67 6.15 -15.38 2.99
N ASP A 68 6.76 -16.57 2.90
CA ASP A 68 6.87 -17.30 1.64
C ASP A 68 5.52 -17.97 1.35
N ILE A 69 4.73 -17.31 0.49
CA ILE A 69 3.35 -17.71 0.18
C ILE A 69 3.35 -19.03 -0.60
N ASP A 70 4.35 -19.27 -1.45
CA ASP A 70 4.45 -20.46 -2.29
C ASP A 70 4.75 -21.72 -1.45
N ALA A 71 5.42 -21.54 -0.32
CA ALA A 71 5.71 -22.60 0.63
C ALA A 71 4.57 -22.90 1.62
N LEU A 72 3.50 -22.09 1.65
CA LEU A 72 2.40 -22.30 2.60
C LEU A 72 1.47 -23.42 2.15
N PRO A 73 1.12 -24.37 3.04
CA PRO A 73 0.01 -25.28 2.77
C PRO A 73 -1.32 -24.50 2.75
N PRO A 74 -2.40 -25.06 2.18
CA PRO A 74 -3.70 -24.38 2.08
C PRO A 74 -4.23 -23.80 3.40
N ALA A 75 -4.09 -24.53 4.51
CA ALA A 75 -4.49 -24.03 5.83
C ALA A 75 -3.66 -22.81 6.29
N GLY A 76 -2.37 -22.78 5.93
CA GLY A 76 -1.49 -21.64 6.19
C GLY A 76 -1.88 -20.41 5.38
N LEU A 77 -2.26 -20.59 4.11
CA LEU A 77 -2.77 -19.51 3.25
C LEU A 77 -4.04 -18.89 3.83
N ILE A 78 -5.00 -19.70 4.28
CA ILE A 78 -6.23 -19.23 4.92
C ILE A 78 -5.92 -18.43 6.20
N ALA A 79 -5.04 -18.94 7.06
CA ALA A 79 -4.64 -18.26 8.28
C ALA A 79 -3.93 -16.93 7.99
N TYR A 80 -3.09 -16.89 6.96
CA TYR A 80 -2.41 -15.68 6.54
C TYR A 80 -3.39 -14.64 5.98
N ALA A 81 -4.36 -15.07 5.15
CA ALA A 81 -5.42 -14.21 4.64
C ALA A 81 -6.28 -13.61 5.77
N ASP A 82 -6.65 -14.39 6.80
CA ASP A 82 -7.36 -13.88 7.99
C ASP A 82 -6.55 -12.78 8.70
N LEU A 83 -5.26 -13.03 8.92
CA LEU A 83 -4.37 -12.07 9.57
C LEU A 83 -4.26 -10.76 8.78
N CYS A 84 -4.09 -10.85 7.47
CA CYS A 84 -4.05 -9.69 6.56
C CYS A 84 -5.38 -8.93 6.58
N GLY A 85 -6.52 -9.63 6.46
CA GLY A 85 -7.85 -9.04 6.48
C GLY A 85 -8.13 -8.29 7.78
N ARG A 86 -7.81 -8.89 8.93
CA ARG A 86 -7.97 -8.25 10.25
C ARG A 86 -7.06 -7.04 10.44
N THR A 87 -5.83 -7.11 9.93
CA THR A 87 -4.89 -6.00 9.98
C THR A 87 -5.39 -4.82 9.13
N LEU A 88 -5.89 -5.09 7.93
CA LEU A 88 -6.46 -4.11 7.03
C LEU A 88 -7.74 -3.48 7.62
N ALA A 89 -8.65 -4.30 8.13
CA ALA A 89 -9.88 -3.84 8.78
C ALA A 89 -9.57 -2.90 9.96
N ARG A 90 -8.57 -3.25 10.79
CA ARG A 90 -8.12 -2.39 11.89
C ARG A 90 -7.54 -1.07 11.38
N ALA A 91 -6.73 -1.10 10.33
CA ALA A 91 -6.14 0.10 9.76
C ALA A 91 -7.23 1.07 9.25
N HIS A 92 -8.23 0.56 8.52
CA HIS A 92 -9.37 1.35 8.05
C HIS A 92 -10.23 1.90 9.19
N ALA A 93 -10.55 1.07 10.19
CA ALA A 93 -11.33 1.51 11.35
C ALA A 93 -10.63 2.61 12.17
N ARG A 94 -9.28 2.70 12.11
CA ARG A 94 -8.51 3.75 12.80
C ARG A 94 -8.32 5.02 11.97
N SER A 95 -8.38 4.92 10.65
CA SER A 95 -8.09 6.04 9.74
C SER A 95 -9.35 6.67 9.13
N ALA A 96 -10.50 6.00 9.22
CA ALA A 96 -11.79 6.44 8.69
C ALA A 96 -12.92 6.23 9.73
N ASP A 97 -14.17 6.47 9.35
CA ASP A 97 -15.34 6.23 10.21
C ASP A 97 -15.73 4.73 10.21
N PRO A 98 -15.49 4.00 11.30
CA PRO A 98 -15.80 2.57 11.37
C PRO A 98 -17.31 2.28 11.32
N ILE A 99 -18.17 3.21 11.76
CA ILE A 99 -19.63 3.04 11.73
C ILE A 99 -20.11 3.18 10.29
N ALA A 100 -19.62 4.20 9.57
CA ALA A 100 -19.95 4.38 8.17
C ALA A 100 -19.49 3.19 7.31
N ILE A 101 -18.26 2.70 7.54
CA ILE A 101 -17.74 1.51 6.86
C ILE A 101 -18.61 0.28 7.16
N ALA A 102 -18.89 -0.01 8.43
CA ALA A 102 -19.71 -1.16 8.80
C ALA A 102 -21.13 -1.07 8.22
N GLY A 103 -21.71 0.13 8.19
CA GLY A 103 -23.01 0.39 7.58
C GLY A 103 -23.02 0.16 6.07
N TYR A 104 -21.97 0.60 5.36
CA TYR A 104 -21.80 0.37 3.93
C TYR A 104 -21.65 -1.11 3.57
N LEU A 105 -20.82 -1.84 4.33
CA LEU A 105 -20.61 -3.28 4.14
C LEU A 105 -21.89 -4.09 4.46
N GLY A 106 -22.64 -3.65 5.46
CA GLY A 106 -23.87 -4.31 5.87
C GLY A 106 -23.64 -5.71 6.44
N LYS A 107 -24.62 -6.60 6.25
CA LYS A 107 -24.57 -8.00 6.72
C LYS A 107 -24.67 -9.04 5.60
N SER A 108 -24.74 -8.59 4.35
CA SER A 108 -24.82 -9.47 3.18
C SER A 108 -23.43 -9.85 2.69
N GLY A 109 -23.28 -11.01 2.04
CA GLY A 109 -22.03 -11.43 1.40
C GLY A 109 -21.65 -10.65 0.13
N ARG A 110 -22.39 -9.62 -0.27
CA ARG A 110 -22.17 -8.87 -1.53
C ARG A 110 -20.78 -8.24 -1.62
N PHE A 111 -20.23 -7.76 -0.51
CA PHE A 111 -18.88 -7.23 -0.50
C PHE A 111 -17.85 -8.34 -0.70
N ASP A 112 -18.04 -9.48 -0.04
CA ASP A 112 -17.15 -10.64 -0.14
C ASP A 112 -17.13 -11.16 -1.59
N GLU A 113 -18.30 -11.31 -2.21
CA GLU A 113 -18.47 -11.69 -3.63
C GLU A 113 -17.78 -10.69 -4.56
N ALA A 114 -17.92 -9.38 -4.30
CA ALA A 114 -17.28 -8.34 -5.11
C ALA A 114 -15.75 -8.36 -4.98
N MET A 115 -15.24 -8.59 -3.77
CA MET A 115 -13.80 -8.70 -3.52
C MET A 115 -13.21 -9.98 -4.12
N GLU A 116 -13.94 -11.10 -4.10
CA GLU A 116 -13.56 -12.34 -4.79
C GLU A 116 -13.47 -12.11 -6.30
N ALA A 117 -14.52 -11.54 -6.90
CA ALA A 117 -14.54 -11.24 -8.33
C ALA A 117 -13.42 -10.27 -8.74
N TYR A 118 -13.16 -9.25 -7.91
CA TYR A 118 -12.02 -8.35 -8.10
C TYR A 118 -10.70 -9.08 -8.02
N ALA A 119 -10.48 -9.94 -7.02
CA ALA A 119 -9.22 -10.66 -6.85
C ALA A 119 -8.91 -11.57 -8.06
N VAL A 120 -9.91 -12.31 -8.55
CA VAL A 120 -9.76 -13.18 -9.73
C VAL A 120 -9.46 -12.36 -10.99
N SER A 121 -10.23 -11.30 -11.24
CA SER A 121 -10.04 -10.46 -12.43
C SER A 121 -8.71 -9.70 -12.41
N TYR A 122 -8.30 -9.21 -11.24
CA TYR A 122 -7.02 -8.53 -11.06
C TYR A 122 -5.83 -9.50 -11.24
N GLY A 123 -5.97 -10.76 -10.82
CA GLY A 123 -4.98 -11.79 -11.11
C GLY A 123 -4.74 -11.97 -12.62
N ALA A 124 -5.82 -12.09 -13.40
CA ALA A 124 -5.72 -12.17 -14.86
C ALA A 124 -5.10 -10.90 -15.48
N GLN A 125 -5.40 -9.72 -14.94
CA GLN A 125 -4.79 -8.47 -15.38
C GLN A 125 -3.27 -8.45 -15.13
N ILE A 126 -2.82 -8.93 -13.96
CA ILE A 126 -1.38 -9.03 -13.64
C ILE A 126 -0.66 -9.94 -14.65
N GLU A 127 -1.24 -11.09 -14.98
CA GLU A 127 -0.65 -12.02 -15.96
C GLU A 127 -0.52 -11.36 -17.34
N ALA A 128 -1.58 -10.69 -17.81
CA ALA A 128 -1.58 -9.98 -19.07
C ALA A 128 -0.57 -8.81 -19.11
N ASP A 129 -0.46 -8.07 -18.01
CA ASP A 129 0.51 -6.96 -17.88
C ASP A 129 1.94 -7.48 -17.89
N TYR A 130 2.21 -8.62 -17.22
CA TYR A 130 3.51 -9.25 -17.25
C TYR A 130 3.88 -9.76 -18.65
N GLU A 131 2.93 -10.40 -19.34
CA GLU A 131 3.15 -10.84 -20.72
C GLU A 131 3.49 -9.65 -21.62
N ARG A 132 2.68 -8.58 -21.57
CA ARG A 132 2.94 -7.35 -22.33
C ARG A 132 4.30 -6.74 -22.01
N PHE A 133 4.68 -6.70 -20.74
CA PHE A 133 5.98 -6.19 -20.31
C PHE A 133 7.13 -7.01 -20.92
N THR A 134 7.05 -8.33 -20.90
CA THR A 134 8.08 -9.21 -21.49
C THR A 134 8.14 -9.10 -23.01
N GLN A 135 6.99 -8.91 -23.68
CA GLN A 135 6.94 -8.66 -25.13
C GLN A 135 7.58 -7.32 -25.50
N ALA A 136 7.31 -6.25 -24.74
CA ALA A 136 7.91 -4.94 -24.97
C ALA A 136 9.44 -4.96 -24.79
N ILE A 137 9.94 -5.76 -23.83
CA ILE A 137 11.37 -6.04 -23.70
C ILE A 137 11.91 -6.76 -24.94
N ALA A 138 11.25 -7.83 -25.38
CA ALA A 138 11.69 -8.61 -26.54
C ALA A 138 11.67 -7.78 -27.85
N ALA A 139 10.75 -6.81 -27.94
CA ALA A 139 10.65 -5.86 -29.05
C ALA A 139 11.65 -4.69 -28.95
N GLY A 140 12.38 -4.54 -27.84
CA GLY A 140 13.31 -3.44 -27.61
C GLY A 140 12.64 -2.09 -27.31
N GLU A 141 11.34 -2.09 -26.96
CA GLU A 141 10.62 -0.88 -26.55
C GLU A 141 10.95 -0.45 -25.12
N ILE A 142 11.36 -1.41 -24.28
CA ILE A 142 11.79 -1.19 -22.91
C ILE A 142 13.22 -1.70 -22.77
N GLU A 143 14.14 -0.81 -22.39
CA GLU A 143 15.51 -1.16 -22.05
C GLU A 143 15.56 -1.84 -20.67
N ILE A 144 16.27 -2.96 -20.58
CA ILE A 144 16.56 -3.62 -19.30
C ILE A 144 17.82 -2.99 -18.71
N ALA A 145 17.75 -2.49 -17.48
CA ALA A 145 18.94 -2.03 -16.77
C ALA A 145 19.89 -3.22 -16.49
N GLU A 146 21.15 -3.10 -16.91
CA GLU A 146 22.15 -4.17 -16.75
C GLU A 146 22.64 -4.34 -15.29
N THR A 147 22.35 -3.40 -14.37
CA THR A 147 22.76 -3.49 -12.96
C THR A 147 21.91 -2.57 -12.06
N PHE A 148 21.64 -3.01 -10.84
CA PHE A 148 21.01 -2.23 -9.76
C PHE A 148 22.02 -1.86 -8.67
#